data_AF-A0A284VK91-F1
#
_entry.id   AF-A0A284VK91-F1
#
_cell.length_a   1.000
_cell.length_b   1.000
_cell.length_c   1.000
_cell.angle_alpha   90.00
_cell.angle_beta   90.00
_cell.angle_gamma   90.00
#
_symmetry.space_group_name_H-M   'P 1'
#
loop_
_entity.id
_entity.type
_entity.pdbx_description
1 polymer ?
#
loop_
_entity_poly.entity_id
_entity_poly.type
_entity_poly.pdbx_seq_one_letter_code
_entity_poly.pdbx_strand_id
1 'polypeptide(L)'
;MIAFLFSIQFNPVNAGVLEELNSTYITDVFGLPQYKESELRPDIQMTAAGHLQGWVDIVGFQNMANISGTLYIHGDPAANAVARGNAGIRLEPPGVSPELTQSISVRQDGIYTVATLHVSLKWYLVSCDDDGCWISGSETEEHDWIDKEISPPQYTFPGPQNMTIEEFGGFYPVSLIHFTDLDDSIIFFNITTQSGSVEHLLNIGKVELTRKGIPYMNVTPFSVWRKTGKGIYHQGDDPIMDNGTITSVFLWMPFGRAPDYNFSEYAVYHQNKPTSINPAIGYIIYVVLVFLAGIYIMYRSSRFK
;
A
#
# COMPACT_ATOMS: atom_id res chain seq x y z
N MET A 1 37.93 -0.75 -6.61
CA MET A 1 36.88 -1.79 -6.68
C MET A 1 36.12 -1.53 -7.97
N ILE A 2 36.07 -2.52 -8.88
CA ILE A 2 35.65 -2.33 -10.28
C ILE A 2 34.11 -2.27 -10.34
N ALA A 3 33.56 -1.13 -10.76
CA ALA A 3 32.16 -1.00 -11.14
C ALA A 3 32.00 -1.50 -12.58
N PHE A 4 31.28 -2.62 -12.75
CA PHE A 4 30.83 -3.09 -14.04
C PHE A 4 29.66 -2.21 -14.52
N LEU A 5 29.90 -1.40 -15.55
CA LEU A 5 28.85 -0.73 -16.32
C LEU A 5 28.15 -1.77 -17.20
N PHE A 6 27.01 -2.30 -16.72
CA PHE A 6 26.01 -2.90 -17.59
C PHE A 6 24.96 -1.84 -17.93
N SER A 7 25.12 -1.17 -19.08
CA SER A 7 23.98 -0.54 -19.74
C SER A 7 23.23 -1.65 -20.48
N ILE A 8 22.17 -2.18 -19.87
CA ILE A 8 21.24 -3.05 -20.58
C ILE A 8 20.48 -2.15 -21.57
N GLN A 9 20.83 -2.24 -22.86
CA GLN A 9 19.89 -1.86 -23.91
C GLN A 9 18.71 -2.83 -23.82
N PHE A 10 17.51 -2.28 -23.62
CA PHE A 10 16.28 -3.07 -23.51
C PHE A 10 16.06 -3.87 -24.80
N ASN A 11 16.37 -5.16 -24.74
CA ASN A 11 15.89 -6.15 -25.71
C ASN A 11 14.38 -6.40 -25.45
N PRO A 12 13.55 -6.60 -26.48
CA PRO A 12 12.10 -6.76 -26.38
C PRO A 12 11.63 -8.07 -25.70
N VAL A 13 12.53 -8.81 -25.05
CA VAL A 13 12.25 -10.09 -24.35
C VAL A 13 11.69 -9.85 -22.94
N ASN A 14 11.72 -8.61 -22.43
CA ASN A 14 11.22 -8.25 -21.08
C ASN A 14 9.73 -7.89 -21.00
N ALA A 15 8.95 -8.02 -22.09
CA ALA A 15 7.52 -7.72 -22.06
C ALA A 15 6.74 -8.64 -21.11
N GLY A 16 7.09 -9.92 -21.04
CA GLY A 16 6.36 -10.90 -20.20
C GLY A 16 6.55 -10.72 -18.69
N VAL A 17 7.73 -10.31 -18.23
CA VAL A 17 8.00 -10.09 -16.79
C VAL A 17 7.29 -8.83 -16.28
N LEU A 18 7.16 -7.81 -17.12
CA LEU A 18 6.43 -6.58 -16.78
C LEU A 18 4.89 -6.77 -16.86
N GLU A 19 4.39 -7.60 -17.76
CA GLU A 19 2.97 -7.99 -17.78
C GLU A 19 2.57 -8.85 -16.56
N GLU A 20 3.43 -9.77 -16.13
CA GLU A 20 3.21 -10.58 -14.94
C GLU A 20 3.26 -9.71 -13.65
N LEU A 21 4.18 -8.74 -13.59
CA LEU A 21 4.22 -7.72 -12.52
C LEU A 21 2.93 -6.88 -12.46
N ASN A 22 2.37 -6.47 -13.59
CA ASN A 22 1.16 -5.63 -13.62
C ASN A 22 -0.12 -6.38 -13.21
N SER A 23 -0.14 -7.72 -13.21
CA SER A 23 -1.35 -8.51 -12.90
C SER A 23 -1.52 -8.79 -11.40
N THR A 24 -0.42 -8.84 -10.64
CA THR A 24 -0.41 -9.30 -9.24
C THR A 24 0.03 -8.21 -8.26
N TYR A 25 0.70 -7.18 -8.77
CA TYR A 25 1.30 -6.15 -7.95
C TYR A 25 0.70 -4.77 -8.21
N ILE A 26 0.60 -4.01 -7.12
CA ILE A 26 0.03 -2.66 -7.09
C ILE A 26 0.96 -1.73 -6.31
N THR A 27 0.87 -0.43 -6.59
CA THR A 27 1.64 0.61 -5.90
C THR A 27 0.80 1.43 -4.93
N ASP A 28 -0.53 1.27 -4.97
CA ASP A 28 -1.48 1.97 -4.13
C ASP A 28 -2.68 1.07 -3.78
N VAL A 29 -3.31 1.34 -2.63
CA VAL A 29 -4.47 0.57 -2.14
C VAL A 29 -5.72 0.77 -2.99
N PHE A 30 -5.81 1.84 -3.77
CA PHE A 30 -6.95 2.09 -4.67
C PHE A 30 -6.90 1.20 -5.92
N GLY A 31 -5.74 0.61 -6.20
CA GLY A 31 -5.55 -0.47 -7.17
C GLY A 31 -5.99 -1.84 -6.68
N LEU A 32 -6.44 -1.99 -5.42
CA LEU A 32 -6.96 -3.26 -4.93
C LEU A 32 -8.21 -3.70 -5.73
N PRO A 33 -8.34 -4.99 -6.08
CA PRO A 33 -9.56 -5.47 -6.70
C PRO A 33 -10.74 -5.29 -5.74
N GLN A 34 -11.91 -5.00 -6.28
CA GLN A 34 -13.14 -5.04 -5.50
C GLN A 34 -13.37 -6.47 -4.99
N TYR A 35 -13.74 -6.62 -3.73
CA TYR A 35 -14.15 -7.92 -3.22
C TYR A 35 -15.42 -8.37 -3.94
N LYS A 36 -15.58 -9.70 -4.11
CA LYS A 36 -16.85 -10.27 -4.57
C LYS A 36 -17.68 -10.69 -3.38
N GLU A 37 -18.95 -10.33 -3.40
CA GLU A 37 -19.91 -10.71 -2.35
C GLU A 37 -19.96 -12.21 -2.08
N SER A 38 -19.77 -13.04 -3.12
CA SER A 38 -19.72 -14.50 -3.02
C SER A 38 -18.46 -15.06 -2.36
N GLU A 39 -17.40 -14.25 -2.26
CA GLU A 39 -16.10 -14.65 -1.69
C GLU A 39 -15.97 -14.27 -0.22
N LEU A 40 -16.86 -13.40 0.28
CA LEU A 40 -16.92 -13.01 1.69
C LEU A 40 -17.34 -14.19 2.57
N ARG A 41 -16.70 -14.31 3.73
CA ARG A 41 -16.94 -15.41 4.67
C ARG A 41 -17.30 -14.85 6.05
N PRO A 42 -18.54 -14.38 6.25
CA PRO A 42 -18.98 -13.88 7.54
C PRO A 42 -19.06 -15.00 8.57
N ASP A 43 -18.74 -14.70 9.82
CA ASP A 43 -18.92 -15.61 10.95
C ASP A 43 -20.37 -15.55 11.46
N ILE A 44 -21.24 -16.35 10.84
CA ILE A 44 -22.69 -16.30 11.08
C ILE A 44 -23.04 -16.89 12.45
N GLN A 45 -23.45 -16.02 13.38
CA GLN A 45 -24.07 -16.40 14.66
C GLN A 45 -25.53 -15.96 14.70
N MET A 46 -26.41 -16.81 14.20
CA MET A 46 -27.85 -16.54 14.18
C MET A 46 -28.43 -16.58 15.60
N THR A 47 -29.03 -15.49 16.05
CA THR A 47 -29.77 -15.44 17.32
C THR A 47 -31.21 -15.00 17.09
N ALA A 48 -32.10 -15.35 18.01
CA ALA A 48 -33.53 -15.05 17.90
C ALA A 48 -33.97 -14.07 18.99
N ALA A 49 -34.90 -13.20 18.62
CA ALA A 49 -35.57 -12.26 19.50
C ALA A 49 -37.04 -12.19 19.06
N GLY A 50 -37.95 -12.68 19.90
CA GLY A 50 -39.38 -12.76 19.58
C GLY A 50 -39.68 -13.49 18.27
N HIS A 51 -40.30 -12.80 17.31
CA HIS A 51 -40.63 -13.34 15.98
C HIS A 51 -39.47 -13.25 15.00
N LEU A 52 -38.41 -12.54 15.37
CA LEU A 52 -37.26 -12.30 14.51
C LEU A 52 -36.11 -13.28 14.81
N GLN A 53 -35.30 -13.52 13.79
CA GLN A 53 -33.95 -14.05 13.93
C GLN A 53 -33.02 -13.31 12.98
N GLY A 54 -31.76 -13.13 13.38
CA GLY A 54 -30.80 -12.40 12.57
C GLY A 54 -29.37 -12.60 13.03
N TRP A 55 -28.46 -12.00 12.28
CA TRP A 55 -27.04 -11.92 12.57
C TRP A 55 -26.44 -10.71 11.84
N VAL A 56 -25.34 -10.19 12.37
CA VAL A 56 -24.49 -9.20 11.72
C VAL A 56 -23.03 -9.58 12.00
N ASP A 57 -22.13 -9.29 11.07
CA ASP A 57 -20.70 -9.53 11.16
C ASP A 57 -19.94 -8.47 10.38
N ILE A 58 -18.86 -7.94 10.96
CA ILE A 58 -17.86 -7.15 10.27
C ILE A 58 -16.89 -8.12 9.60
N VAL A 59 -16.94 -8.18 8.27
CA VAL A 59 -16.09 -9.11 7.50
C VAL A 59 -14.68 -8.55 7.26
N GLY A 60 -14.45 -7.27 7.52
CA GLY A 60 -13.14 -6.62 7.48
C GLY A 60 -13.23 -5.15 7.07
N PHE A 61 -12.13 -4.62 6.53
CA PHE A 61 -12.01 -3.21 6.17
C PHE A 61 -11.44 -3.06 4.75
N GLN A 62 -11.99 -2.16 3.95
CA GLN A 62 -11.49 -1.83 2.62
C GLN A 62 -10.20 -1.01 2.70
N ASN A 63 -9.48 -0.96 1.57
CA ASN A 63 -8.30 -0.12 1.38
C ASN A 63 -7.21 -0.35 2.43
N MET A 64 -7.00 -1.62 2.85
CA MET A 64 -5.98 -1.96 3.83
C MET A 64 -4.61 -2.14 3.19
N ALA A 65 -3.55 -1.74 3.89
CA ALA A 65 -2.18 -2.09 3.58
C ALA A 65 -1.49 -2.74 4.78
N ASN A 66 -0.91 -3.92 4.60
CA ASN A 66 -0.01 -4.55 5.55
C ASN A 66 1.39 -3.98 5.36
N ILE A 67 1.86 -3.21 6.34
CA ILE A 67 3.19 -2.58 6.35
C ILE A 67 3.93 -3.15 7.55
N SER A 68 5.03 -3.86 7.29
CA SER A 68 5.88 -4.50 8.32
C SER A 68 5.08 -5.35 9.33
N GLY A 69 4.05 -6.07 8.86
CA GLY A 69 3.24 -6.98 9.66
C GLY A 69 2.00 -6.36 10.31
N THR A 70 1.78 -5.05 10.13
CA THR A 70 0.61 -4.33 10.66
C THR A 70 -0.33 -3.91 9.54
N LEU A 71 -1.61 -4.30 9.63
CA LEU A 71 -2.66 -3.86 8.71
C LEU A 71 -3.13 -2.46 9.08
N TYR A 72 -2.81 -1.49 8.23
CA TYR A 72 -3.28 -0.11 8.35
C TYR A 72 -4.44 0.17 7.41
N ILE A 73 -5.24 1.16 7.77
CA ILE A 73 -6.22 1.81 6.90
C ILE A 73 -5.97 3.31 6.85
N HIS A 74 -6.43 3.99 5.80
CA HIS A 74 -6.44 5.45 5.78
C HIS A 74 -7.85 6.00 6.04
N GLY A 75 -7.95 6.94 6.98
CA GLY A 75 -9.21 7.61 7.33
C GLY A 75 -10.03 6.87 8.37
N ASP A 76 -11.35 7.11 8.36
CA ASP A 76 -12.27 6.56 9.36
C ASP A 76 -12.46 5.04 9.21
N PRO A 77 -12.17 4.23 10.25
CA PRO A 77 -12.45 2.79 10.22
C PRO A 77 -13.91 2.45 9.95
N ALA A 78 -14.87 3.23 10.46
CA ALA A 78 -16.29 2.96 10.24
C ALA A 78 -16.69 3.12 8.78
N ALA A 79 -16.12 4.11 8.08
CA ALA A 79 -16.37 4.35 6.66
C ALA A 79 -15.74 3.29 5.75
N ASN A 80 -14.67 2.64 6.19
CA ASN A 80 -13.99 1.58 5.43
C ASN A 80 -14.46 0.17 5.82
N ALA A 81 -15.27 0.02 6.86
CA ALA A 81 -15.73 -1.28 7.32
C ALA A 81 -16.70 -1.93 6.33
N VAL A 82 -16.53 -3.24 6.14
CA VAL A 82 -17.43 -4.07 5.35
C VAL A 82 -18.25 -4.89 6.34
N ALA A 83 -19.51 -4.54 6.51
CA ALA A 83 -20.45 -5.25 7.38
C ALA A 83 -21.46 -6.04 6.55
N ARG A 84 -21.78 -7.25 7.00
CA ARG A 84 -22.81 -8.12 6.44
C ARG A 84 -23.78 -8.51 7.53
N GLY A 85 -25.03 -8.70 7.16
CA GLY A 85 -26.04 -9.14 8.09
C GLY A 85 -27.28 -9.54 7.33
N ASN A 86 -28.10 -10.35 7.97
CA ASN A 86 -29.41 -10.71 7.46
C ASN A 86 -30.33 -11.07 8.61
N ALA A 87 -31.61 -10.76 8.42
CA ALA A 87 -32.66 -11.16 9.32
C ALA A 87 -33.81 -11.83 8.58
N GLY A 88 -34.61 -12.57 9.33
CA GLY A 88 -35.79 -13.25 8.84
C GLY A 88 -36.83 -13.43 9.95
N ILE A 89 -38.03 -13.75 9.53
CA ILE A 89 -39.13 -14.14 10.43
C ILE A 89 -38.90 -15.59 10.83
N ARG A 90 -38.71 -15.84 12.12
CA ARG A 90 -38.54 -17.18 12.68
C ARG A 90 -39.87 -17.80 13.09
N LEU A 91 -40.73 -16.99 13.71
CA LEU A 91 -42.05 -17.39 14.16
C LEU A 91 -43.06 -16.52 13.44
N GLU A 92 -44.07 -17.15 12.86
CA GLU A 92 -45.13 -16.44 12.16
C GLU A 92 -45.87 -15.52 13.16
N PRO A 93 -45.94 -14.20 12.91
CA PRO A 93 -46.63 -13.30 13.81
C PRO A 93 -48.14 -13.62 13.79
N PRO A 94 -48.88 -13.33 14.88
CA PRO A 94 -50.29 -13.67 15.01
C PRO A 94 -51.23 -12.88 14.07
N GLY A 95 -50.69 -11.96 13.26
CA GLY A 95 -51.44 -11.12 12.34
C GLY A 95 -51.26 -11.50 10.87
N VAL A 96 -51.65 -10.57 10.00
CA VAL A 96 -51.56 -10.72 8.54
C VAL A 96 -50.57 -9.73 7.93
N SER A 97 -50.12 -10.04 6.72
CA SER A 97 -49.26 -9.20 5.89
C SER A 97 -47.98 -8.75 6.61
N PRO A 98 -47.14 -9.67 7.10
CA PRO A 98 -45.90 -9.30 7.77
C PRO A 98 -44.95 -8.60 6.80
N GLU A 99 -44.42 -7.46 7.23
CA GLU A 99 -43.43 -6.67 6.51
C GLU A 99 -42.14 -6.61 7.35
N LEU A 100 -41.05 -7.13 6.79
CA LEU A 100 -39.73 -7.12 7.42
C LEU A 100 -38.87 -6.06 6.73
N THR A 101 -38.40 -5.09 7.51
CA THR A 101 -37.40 -4.11 7.05
C THR A 101 -36.11 -4.30 7.84
N GLN A 102 -34.97 -4.10 7.18
CA GLN A 102 -33.66 -4.23 7.80
C GLN A 102 -32.70 -3.18 7.24
N SER A 103 -31.82 -2.67 8.09
CA SER A 103 -30.73 -1.78 7.69
C SER A 103 -29.50 -2.03 8.54
N ILE A 104 -28.32 -1.89 7.93
CA ILE A 104 -27.04 -2.01 8.62
C ILE A 104 -26.46 -0.61 8.75
N SER A 105 -26.02 -0.28 9.96
CA SER A 105 -25.24 0.91 10.26
C SER A 105 -23.90 0.52 10.86
N VAL A 106 -22.87 1.33 10.62
CA VAL A 106 -21.54 1.12 11.20
C VAL A 106 -21.07 2.41 11.84
N ARG A 107 -20.47 2.30 13.02
CA ARG A 107 -19.90 3.44 13.75
C ARG A 107 -18.61 3.08 14.45
N GLN A 108 -17.79 4.09 14.74
CA GLN A 108 -16.63 3.96 15.58
C GLN A 108 -16.99 4.15 17.06
N ASP A 109 -16.47 3.30 17.94
CA ASP A 109 -16.63 3.36 19.39
C ASP A 109 -15.30 3.05 20.10
N GLY A 110 -14.54 4.11 20.40
CA GLY A 110 -13.18 3.99 20.93
C GLY A 110 -12.26 3.29 19.93
N ILE A 111 -11.63 2.19 20.35
CA ILE A 111 -10.74 1.36 19.51
C ILE A 111 -11.48 0.36 18.63
N TYR A 112 -12.81 0.35 18.67
CA TYR A 112 -13.61 -0.65 18.01
C TYR A 112 -14.50 -0.04 16.93
N THR A 113 -14.74 -0.83 15.89
CA THR A 113 -15.80 -0.57 14.92
C THR A 113 -16.99 -1.46 15.25
N VAL A 114 -18.18 -0.87 15.30
CA VAL A 114 -19.42 -1.53 15.71
C VAL A 114 -20.39 -1.50 14.53
N ALA A 115 -20.85 -2.68 14.11
CA ALA A 115 -21.92 -2.82 13.13
C ALA A 115 -23.22 -3.19 13.85
N THR A 116 -24.31 -2.50 13.50
CA THR A 116 -25.65 -2.78 14.00
C THR A 116 -26.57 -3.09 12.84
N LEU A 117 -27.15 -4.29 12.82
CA LEU A 117 -28.29 -4.64 11.99
C LEU A 117 -29.56 -4.31 12.76
N HIS A 118 -30.21 -3.21 12.38
CA HIS A 118 -31.52 -2.82 12.90
C HIS A 118 -32.61 -3.44 12.04
N VAL A 119 -33.56 -4.13 12.68
CA VAL A 119 -34.66 -4.84 12.01
C VAL A 119 -35.97 -4.45 12.63
N SER A 120 -36.97 -4.18 11.78
CA SER A 120 -38.34 -3.85 12.19
C SER A 120 -39.31 -4.75 11.44
N LEU A 121 -40.06 -5.56 12.18
CA LEU A 121 -41.12 -6.42 11.69
C LEU A 121 -42.47 -5.81 12.06
N LYS A 122 -43.28 -5.53 11.05
CA LYS A 122 -44.61 -4.96 11.21
C LYS A 122 -45.68 -5.94 10.72
N TRP A 123 -46.79 -6.07 11.44
CA TRP A 123 -47.95 -6.85 10.99
C TRP A 123 -49.27 -6.21 11.42
N TYR A 124 -50.37 -6.64 10.80
CA TYR A 124 -51.70 -6.11 11.07
C TYR A 124 -52.57 -7.14 11.81
N LEU A 125 -53.31 -6.68 12.81
CA LEU A 125 -54.30 -7.50 13.51
C LEU A 125 -55.63 -7.43 12.76
N VAL A 126 -56.33 -8.55 12.68
CA VAL A 126 -57.63 -8.66 12.01
C VAL A 126 -58.70 -8.97 13.04
N SER A 127 -59.79 -8.21 13.02
CA SER A 127 -61.02 -8.52 13.74
C SER A 127 -62.10 -8.87 12.74
N CYS A 128 -62.96 -9.83 13.09
CA CYS A 128 -64.09 -10.23 12.28
C CYS A 128 -65.37 -10.24 13.12
N ASP A 129 -66.48 -9.84 12.51
CA ASP A 129 -67.83 -10.00 13.02
C ASP A 129 -68.75 -10.58 11.92
N ASP A 130 -70.07 -10.52 12.13
CA ASP A 130 -71.06 -11.04 11.19
C ASP A 130 -71.09 -10.24 9.85
N ASP A 131 -70.53 -9.03 9.79
CA ASP A 131 -70.53 -8.15 8.61
C ASP A 131 -69.21 -8.24 7.81
N GLY A 132 -68.16 -8.83 8.36
CA GLY A 132 -66.90 -9.11 7.67
C GLY A 132 -65.66 -9.00 8.55
N CYS A 133 -64.48 -8.94 7.92
CA CYS A 133 -63.19 -8.78 8.59
C CYS A 133 -62.54 -7.45 8.21
N TRP A 134 -61.90 -6.78 9.16
CA TRP A 134 -61.14 -5.55 8.93
C TRP A 134 -59.85 -5.53 9.74
N ILE A 135 -58.91 -4.67 9.33
CA ILE A 135 -57.69 -4.41 10.08
C ILE A 135 -58.07 -3.62 11.34
N SER A 136 -57.87 -4.22 12.51
CA SER A 136 -58.21 -3.63 13.81
C SER A 136 -57.02 -2.97 14.51
N GLY A 137 -55.80 -3.25 14.06
CA GLY A 137 -54.58 -2.64 14.60
C GLY A 137 -53.33 -3.02 13.82
N SER A 138 -52.19 -2.48 14.25
CA SER A 138 -50.86 -2.85 13.76
C SER A 138 -49.90 -2.98 14.92
N GLU A 139 -49.03 -3.98 14.84
CA GLU A 139 -47.95 -4.21 15.80
C GLU A 139 -46.61 -4.05 15.08
N THR A 140 -45.61 -3.58 15.82
CA THR A 140 -44.22 -3.47 15.36
C THR A 140 -43.30 -4.09 16.40
N GLU A 141 -42.43 -4.98 15.97
CA GLU A 141 -41.35 -5.57 16.77
C GLU A 141 -40.01 -5.19 16.18
N GLU A 142 -39.12 -4.65 17.02
CA GLU A 142 -37.79 -4.20 16.60
C GLU A 142 -36.70 -4.90 17.38
N HIS A 143 -35.59 -5.18 16.70
CA HIS A 143 -34.41 -5.73 17.33
C HIS A 143 -33.13 -5.29 16.64
N ASP A 144 -32.07 -5.14 17.43
CA ASP A 144 -30.73 -4.81 16.99
C ASP A 144 -29.79 -5.99 17.23
N TRP A 145 -29.23 -6.54 16.15
CA TRP A 145 -28.05 -7.39 16.24
C TRP A 145 -26.81 -6.53 16.13
N ILE A 146 -25.80 -6.82 16.96
CA ILE A 146 -24.58 -6.03 17.04
C ILE A 146 -23.38 -6.95 16.91
N ASP A 147 -22.42 -6.52 16.09
CA ASP A 147 -21.08 -7.10 16.02
C ASP A 147 -20.01 -6.03 16.22
N LYS A 148 -18.84 -6.44 16.73
CA LYS A 148 -17.78 -5.55 17.16
C LYS A 148 -16.42 -6.14 16.85
N GLU A 149 -15.63 -5.39 16.08
CA GLU A 149 -14.24 -5.73 15.76
C GLU A 149 -13.28 -4.64 16.23
N ILE A 150 -12.04 -5.02 16.55
CA ILE A 150 -10.98 -4.04 16.83
C ILE A 150 -10.64 -3.33 15.51
N SER A 151 -10.64 -2.00 15.54
CA SER A 151 -10.32 -1.21 14.36
C SER A 151 -8.84 -1.33 14.00
N PRO A 152 -8.49 -1.46 12.71
CA PRO A 152 -7.11 -1.36 12.28
C PRO A 152 -6.54 0.01 12.66
N PRO A 153 -5.24 0.10 12.99
CA PRO A 153 -4.60 1.39 13.19
C PRO A 153 -4.73 2.26 11.95
N GLN A 154 -5.00 3.55 12.17
CA GLN A 154 -5.04 4.52 11.09
C GLN A 154 -3.61 4.85 10.66
N TYR A 155 -3.37 4.79 9.35
CA TYR A 155 -2.13 5.18 8.74
C TYR A 155 -1.92 6.68 8.93
N THR A 156 -0.76 7.04 9.46
CA THR A 156 -0.29 8.43 9.50
C THR A 156 0.88 8.51 8.54
N PHE A 157 0.85 9.46 7.61
CA PHE A 157 1.98 9.69 6.73
C PHE A 157 3.24 9.97 7.58
N PRO A 158 4.35 9.25 7.36
CA PRO A 158 5.61 9.58 8.01
C PRO A 158 5.99 11.03 7.72
N GLY A 159 6.67 11.64 8.70
CA GLY A 159 7.20 12.99 8.55
C GLY A 159 8.31 13.08 7.48
N PRO A 160 8.96 14.25 7.36
CA PRO A 160 10.11 14.43 6.49
C PRO A 160 11.17 13.36 6.73
N GLN A 161 11.72 12.79 5.66
CA GLN A 161 12.73 11.74 5.72
C GLN A 161 14.13 12.35 5.64
N ASN A 162 15.04 11.93 6.51
CA ASN A 162 16.38 12.49 6.54
C ASN A 162 17.15 12.14 5.26
N MET A 163 17.63 13.18 4.59
CA MET A 163 18.39 13.07 3.35
C MET A 163 19.76 13.68 3.53
N THR A 164 20.81 12.95 3.16
CA THR A 164 22.19 13.46 3.13
C THR A 164 22.63 13.58 1.69
N ILE A 165 23.20 14.74 1.34
CA ILE A 165 23.75 15.00 0.01
C ILE A 165 25.25 15.17 0.18
N GLU A 166 26.01 14.20 -0.30
CA GLU A 166 27.48 14.25 -0.32
C GLU A 166 27.96 14.81 -1.66
N GLU A 167 28.65 15.93 -1.62
CA GLU A 167 29.21 16.58 -2.81
C GLU A 167 30.70 16.31 -2.94
N PHE A 168 31.12 15.77 -4.09
CA PHE A 168 32.50 15.45 -4.43
C PHE A 168 33.08 16.46 -5.42
N GLY A 169 33.80 17.46 -4.90
CA GLY A 169 34.48 18.44 -5.75
C GLY A 169 35.59 17.82 -6.61
N GLY A 170 35.55 18.07 -7.92
CA GLY A 170 36.60 17.66 -8.87
C GLY A 170 36.37 16.31 -9.57
N PHE A 171 35.26 15.62 -9.31
CA PHE A 171 34.84 14.40 -10.00
C PHE A 171 33.48 14.60 -10.67
N TYR A 172 33.21 13.83 -11.72
CA TYR A 172 31.89 13.64 -12.32
C TYR A 172 31.54 12.17 -12.17
N PRO A 173 30.39 11.78 -11.60
CA PRO A 173 29.29 12.58 -11.03
C PRO A 173 29.64 13.28 -9.69
N VAL A 174 28.83 14.27 -9.29
CA VAL A 174 29.18 15.27 -8.26
C VAL A 174 28.44 15.06 -6.93
N SER A 175 27.22 14.52 -6.94
CA SER A 175 26.41 14.40 -5.73
C SER A 175 25.91 12.97 -5.52
N LEU A 176 26.14 12.42 -4.34
CA LEU A 176 25.59 11.16 -3.85
C LEU A 176 24.50 11.47 -2.84
N ILE A 177 23.31 10.90 -3.03
CA ILE A 177 22.17 11.15 -2.15
C ILE A 177 21.89 9.90 -1.35
N HIS A 178 21.83 10.05 -0.04
CA HIS A 178 21.48 9.00 0.89
C HIS A 178 20.18 9.34 1.58
N PHE A 179 19.30 8.36 1.67
CA PHE A 179 18.23 8.40 2.66
C PHE A 179 18.61 7.49 3.82
N THR A 180 18.50 8.03 5.04
CA THR A 180 18.79 7.26 6.26
C THR A 180 17.48 6.83 6.90
N ASP A 181 17.36 5.54 7.22
CA ASP A 181 16.21 4.95 7.90
C ASP A 181 14.87 5.32 7.25
N LEU A 182 14.77 5.11 5.92
CA LEU A 182 13.51 5.31 5.20
C LEU A 182 12.40 4.48 5.85
N ASP A 183 11.24 5.11 6.03
CA ASP A 183 10.05 4.45 6.52
C ASP A 183 9.64 3.28 5.60
N ASP A 184 9.40 2.11 6.19
CA ASP A 184 9.02 0.88 5.47
C ASP A 184 7.73 1.04 4.63
N SER A 185 6.91 2.06 4.92
CA SER A 185 5.73 2.40 4.12
C SER A 185 6.04 3.05 2.78
N ILE A 186 7.28 3.46 2.51
CA ILE A 186 7.63 4.15 1.27
C ILE A 186 7.70 3.12 0.14
N ILE A 187 6.74 3.20 -0.79
CA ILE A 187 6.68 2.38 -2.00
C ILE A 187 7.78 2.81 -2.96
N PHE A 188 7.87 4.12 -3.25
CA PHE A 188 8.93 4.64 -4.07
C PHE A 188 9.25 6.08 -3.74
N PHE A 189 10.46 6.49 -4.08
CA PHE A 189 10.81 7.91 -4.15
C PHE A 189 11.22 8.28 -5.56
N ASN A 190 11.12 9.56 -5.86
CA ASN A 190 11.61 10.11 -7.09
C ASN A 190 12.28 11.45 -6.82
N ILE A 191 13.46 11.60 -7.42
CA ILE A 191 14.24 12.81 -7.36
C ILE A 191 14.37 13.36 -8.78
N THR A 192 13.96 14.61 -8.94
CA THR A 192 14.04 15.33 -10.21
C THR A 192 15.10 16.41 -10.12
N THR A 193 15.86 16.55 -11.20
CA THR A 193 16.81 17.64 -11.42
C THR A 193 16.48 18.34 -12.74
N GLN A 194 17.26 19.36 -13.09
CA GLN A 194 17.15 20.01 -14.41
C GLN A 194 17.52 19.07 -15.58
N SER A 195 18.31 18.02 -15.34
CA SER A 195 18.85 17.13 -16.39
C SER A 195 18.11 15.81 -16.53
N GLY A 196 17.18 15.50 -15.63
CA GLY A 196 16.39 14.27 -15.65
C GLY A 196 15.72 13.96 -14.31
N SER A 197 15.26 12.72 -14.19
CA SER A 197 14.73 12.18 -12.93
C SER A 197 15.18 10.75 -12.70
N VAL A 198 15.19 10.35 -11.43
CA VAL A 198 15.36 8.98 -11.01
C VAL A 198 14.25 8.60 -10.05
N GLU A 199 13.62 7.46 -10.33
CA GLU A 199 12.63 6.82 -9.48
C GLU A 199 13.23 5.51 -8.97
N HIS A 200 13.12 5.30 -7.67
CA HIS A 200 13.45 4.04 -7.02
C HIS A 200 12.20 3.50 -6.37
N LEU A 201 11.65 2.44 -6.97
CA LEU A 201 10.66 1.60 -6.33
C LEU A 201 11.41 0.76 -5.30
N LEU A 202 11.11 0.97 -4.02
CA LEU A 202 11.71 0.33 -2.84
C LEU A 202 10.87 -0.84 -2.34
N ASN A 203 9.55 -0.68 -2.44
CA ASN A 203 8.56 -1.66 -2.04
C ASN A 203 7.48 -1.78 -3.12
N ILE A 204 6.79 -2.91 -3.11
CA ILE A 204 5.65 -3.16 -3.98
C ILE A 204 4.55 -3.87 -3.19
N GLY A 205 3.30 -3.56 -3.51
CA GLY A 205 2.15 -4.21 -2.92
C GLY A 205 1.80 -5.49 -3.66
N LYS A 206 1.78 -6.62 -2.95
CA LYS A 206 1.18 -7.85 -3.45
C LYS A 206 -0.25 -7.95 -2.95
N VAL A 207 -1.22 -8.22 -3.83
CA VAL A 207 -2.61 -8.41 -3.41
C VAL A 207 -2.77 -9.73 -2.68
N GLU A 208 -3.31 -9.67 -1.46
CA GLU A 208 -3.64 -10.84 -0.63
C GLU A 208 -5.05 -10.71 -0.07
N LEU A 209 -5.59 -11.80 0.47
CA LEU A 209 -6.94 -11.85 1.04
C LEU A 209 -6.89 -12.14 2.53
N THR A 210 -7.71 -11.44 3.32
CA THR A 210 -7.96 -11.83 4.71
C THR A 210 -8.70 -13.17 4.77
N ARG A 211 -8.75 -13.78 5.97
CA ARG A 211 -9.53 -15.00 6.20
C ARG A 211 -11.00 -14.87 5.79
N LYS A 212 -11.58 -13.67 5.95
CA LYS A 212 -12.98 -13.37 5.61
C LYS A 212 -13.17 -12.89 4.16
N GLY A 213 -12.11 -12.91 3.34
CA GLY A 213 -12.19 -12.66 1.89
C GLY A 213 -11.99 -11.21 1.47
N ILE A 214 -11.48 -10.34 2.35
CA ILE A 214 -11.24 -8.93 2.04
C ILE A 214 -9.84 -8.75 1.45
N PRO A 215 -9.70 -8.13 0.26
CA PRO A 215 -8.40 -7.86 -0.32
C PRO A 215 -7.66 -6.78 0.44
N TYR A 216 -6.36 -6.98 0.63
CA TYR A 216 -5.44 -6.01 1.18
C TYR A 216 -4.12 -6.00 0.41
N MET A 217 -3.40 -4.89 0.50
CA MET A 217 -2.09 -4.72 -0.09
C MET A 217 -1.03 -5.22 0.89
N ASN A 218 -0.29 -6.27 0.57
CA ASN A 218 0.85 -6.71 1.36
C ASN A 218 2.12 -6.02 0.85
N VAL A 219 2.64 -5.05 1.60
CA VAL A 219 3.84 -4.29 1.19
C VAL A 219 5.06 -5.17 1.39
N THR A 220 5.81 -5.37 0.31
CA THR A 220 6.99 -6.23 0.29
C THR A 220 8.18 -5.50 -0.35
N PRO A 221 9.41 -5.72 0.15
CA PRO A 221 10.61 -5.15 -0.46
C PRO A 221 10.73 -5.53 -1.93
N PHE A 222 10.97 -4.53 -2.77
CA PHE A 222 11.11 -4.67 -4.20
C PHE A 222 11.95 -3.52 -4.74
N SER A 223 13.18 -3.79 -5.18
CA SER A 223 14.14 -2.76 -5.59
C SER A 223 14.23 -2.66 -7.11
N VAL A 224 13.59 -1.65 -7.70
CA VAL A 224 13.62 -1.38 -9.15
C VAL A 224 13.85 0.10 -9.41
N TRP A 225 14.76 0.37 -10.34
CA TRP A 225 15.15 1.72 -10.73
C TRP A 225 14.61 2.09 -12.10
N ARG A 226 14.10 3.31 -12.22
CA ARG A 226 13.77 3.95 -13.49
C ARG A 226 14.45 5.29 -13.56
N LYS A 227 15.00 5.62 -14.73
CA LYS A 227 15.65 6.91 -14.94
C LYS A 227 15.24 7.53 -16.25
N THR A 228 15.22 8.86 -16.25
CA THR A 228 15.05 9.67 -17.45
C THR A 228 16.17 10.70 -17.51
N GLY A 229 16.54 11.12 -18.72
CA GLY A 229 17.59 12.12 -18.91
C GLY A 229 19.02 11.57 -18.82
N LYS A 230 19.98 12.48 -18.65
CA LYS A 230 21.42 12.18 -18.58
C LYS A 230 21.99 12.65 -17.24
N GLY A 231 23.09 12.03 -16.84
CA GLY A 231 23.81 12.41 -15.63
C GLY A 231 23.11 11.97 -14.34
N ILE A 232 22.32 10.90 -14.41
CA ILE A 232 21.72 10.27 -13.24
C ILE A 232 22.02 8.78 -13.28
N TYR A 233 22.56 8.30 -12.17
CA TYR A 233 23.01 6.95 -11.92
C TYR A 233 22.54 6.52 -10.53
N HIS A 234 22.84 5.29 -10.15
CA HIS A 234 22.63 4.81 -8.80
C HIS A 234 23.78 3.87 -8.42
N GLN A 235 24.05 3.75 -7.14
CA GLN A 235 24.94 2.75 -6.58
C GLN A 235 24.27 2.13 -5.37
N GLY A 236 23.95 0.84 -5.45
CA GLY A 236 23.09 0.22 -4.43
C GLY A 236 21.73 0.93 -4.40
N ASP A 237 21.35 1.40 -3.22
CA ASP A 237 20.10 2.11 -2.95
C ASP A 237 20.24 3.64 -3.09
N ASP A 238 21.42 4.13 -3.44
CA ASP A 238 21.74 5.56 -3.43
C ASP A 238 21.73 6.17 -4.84
N PRO A 239 20.92 7.22 -5.08
CA PRO A 239 20.99 8.02 -6.29
C PRO A 239 22.32 8.77 -6.41
N ILE A 240 22.88 8.78 -7.61
CA ILE A 240 24.07 9.55 -7.96
C ILE A 240 23.73 10.52 -9.08
N MET A 241 24.06 11.80 -8.89
CA MET A 241 23.73 12.86 -9.83
C MET A 241 24.96 13.63 -10.28
N ASP A 242 24.98 13.98 -11.57
CA ASP A 242 25.83 15.04 -12.11
C ASP A 242 25.39 16.39 -11.50
N ASN A 243 26.17 17.47 -11.72
CA ASN A 243 26.07 18.81 -11.10
C ASN A 243 24.75 19.59 -11.35
N GLY A 244 23.60 18.95 -11.21
CA GLY A 244 22.27 19.49 -11.40
C GLY A 244 21.60 19.78 -10.07
N THR A 245 20.98 20.94 -9.97
CA THR A 245 20.17 21.30 -8.81
C THR A 245 18.97 20.36 -8.70
N ILE A 246 18.79 19.74 -7.53
CA ILE A 246 17.57 19.00 -7.20
C ILE A 246 16.41 19.99 -7.21
N THR A 247 15.41 19.72 -8.04
CA THR A 247 14.21 20.57 -8.17
C THR A 247 13.06 20.03 -7.34
N SER A 248 12.98 18.71 -7.15
CA SER A 248 11.99 18.09 -6.29
C SER A 248 12.45 16.72 -5.79
N VAL A 249 11.97 16.38 -4.60
CA VAL A 249 11.99 15.04 -4.02
C VAL A 249 10.54 14.73 -3.64
N PHE A 250 10.03 13.58 -4.05
CA PHE A 250 8.71 13.12 -3.61
C PHE A 250 8.75 11.67 -3.18
N LEU A 251 7.94 11.37 -2.18
CA LEU A 251 7.80 10.05 -1.58
C LEU A 251 6.37 9.57 -1.78
N TRP A 252 6.21 8.30 -2.13
CA TRP A 252 4.93 7.66 -2.35
C TRP A 252 4.75 6.50 -1.39
N MET A 253 3.54 6.35 -0.86
CA MET A 253 3.15 5.31 0.09
C MET A 253 1.89 4.61 -0.43
N PRO A 254 1.44 3.48 0.17
CA PRO A 254 0.26 2.75 -0.27
C PRO A 254 -1.01 3.61 -0.38
N PHE A 255 -1.11 4.64 0.45
CA PHE A 255 -2.28 5.50 0.56
C PHE A 255 -2.18 6.79 -0.27
N GLY A 256 -1.09 6.97 -1.02
CA GLY A 256 -0.87 8.12 -1.89
C GLY A 256 0.49 8.79 -1.68
N ARG A 257 0.63 9.97 -2.28
CA ARG A 257 1.83 10.80 -2.16
C ARG A 257 1.92 11.40 -0.75
N ALA A 258 3.13 11.42 -0.20
CA ALA A 258 3.46 12.18 1.00
C ALA A 258 3.04 13.65 0.86
N PRO A 259 2.75 14.36 1.96
CA PRO A 259 2.66 15.81 1.94
C PRO A 259 3.92 16.44 1.31
N ASP A 260 3.76 17.57 0.65
CA ASP A 260 4.88 18.29 0.03
C ASP A 260 5.81 18.85 1.11
N TYR A 261 6.84 18.08 1.45
CA TYR A 261 7.90 18.51 2.34
C TYR A 261 8.99 19.21 1.55
N ASN A 262 9.38 20.40 1.99
CA ASN A 262 10.51 21.10 1.41
C ASN A 262 11.81 20.37 1.75
N PHE A 263 12.39 19.67 0.77
CA PHE A 263 13.61 18.89 0.98
C PHE A 263 14.81 19.68 1.45
N SER A 264 14.87 20.98 1.14
CA SER A 264 15.97 21.83 1.63
C SER A 264 15.99 21.98 3.15
N GLU A 265 14.89 21.71 3.85
CA GLU A 265 14.81 21.81 5.32
C GLU A 265 15.33 20.56 6.04
N TYR A 266 15.35 19.42 5.36
CA TYR A 266 15.78 18.12 5.92
C TYR A 266 16.97 17.49 5.17
N ALA A 267 17.48 18.19 4.15
CA ALA A 267 18.71 17.85 3.46
C ALA A 267 19.92 18.36 4.23
N VAL A 268 20.82 17.46 4.59
CA VAL A 268 22.13 17.82 5.14
C VAL A 268 23.17 17.74 4.03
N TYR A 269 23.80 18.87 3.73
CA TYR A 269 24.83 18.98 2.70
C TYR A 269 26.22 18.75 3.30
N HIS A 270 26.91 17.72 2.81
CA HIS A 270 28.29 17.41 3.16
C HIS A 270 29.19 17.67 1.96
N GLN A 271 29.92 18.78 2.01
CA GLN A 271 30.95 19.03 1.01
C GLN A 271 32.21 18.25 1.38
N ASN A 272 32.52 17.20 0.63
CA ASN A 272 33.76 16.46 0.82
C ASN A 272 34.94 17.35 0.45
N LYS A 273 35.96 17.39 1.31
CA LYS A 273 37.18 18.13 1.02
C LYS A 273 37.75 17.61 -0.30
N PRO A 274 38.14 18.50 -1.23
CA PRO A 274 38.76 18.07 -2.48
C PRO A 274 39.93 17.17 -2.13
N THR A 275 39.89 15.93 -2.60
CA THR A 275 41.02 15.03 -2.41
C THR A 275 42.21 15.66 -3.11
N SER A 276 43.34 15.82 -2.42
CA SER A 276 44.60 16.27 -3.01
C SER A 276 45.19 15.28 -4.02
N ILE A 277 44.48 14.17 -4.26
CA ILE A 277 44.76 13.22 -5.32
C ILE A 277 44.49 13.93 -6.64
N ASN A 278 45.57 14.39 -7.26
CA ASN A 278 45.54 14.92 -8.62
C ASN A 278 44.83 13.90 -9.52
N PRO A 279 43.81 14.29 -10.32
CA PRO A 279 43.09 13.36 -11.20
C PRO A 279 44.02 12.56 -12.14
N ALA A 280 45.22 13.06 -12.43
CA ALA A 280 46.28 12.32 -13.12
C ALA A 280 46.68 11.01 -12.40
N ILE A 281 46.65 10.97 -11.06
CA ILE A 281 46.95 9.78 -10.26
C ILE A 281 45.88 8.71 -10.45
N GLY A 282 44.60 9.09 -10.53
CA GLY A 282 43.51 8.17 -10.85
C GLY A 282 43.69 7.54 -12.24
N TYR A 283 44.08 8.36 -13.23
CA TYR A 283 44.41 7.87 -14.57
C TYR A 283 45.61 6.91 -14.57
N ILE A 284 46.67 7.23 -13.82
CA ILE A 284 47.84 6.35 -13.66
C ILE A 284 47.43 5.01 -13.04
N ILE A 285 46.61 5.02 -11.98
CA ILE A 285 46.12 3.79 -11.35
C ILE A 285 45.28 2.97 -12.32
N TYR A 286 44.40 3.60 -13.11
CA TYR A 286 43.60 2.91 -14.11
C TYR A 286 44.46 2.25 -15.19
N VAL A 287 45.44 2.98 -15.76
CA VAL A 287 46.37 2.46 -16.76
C VAL A 287 47.16 1.27 -16.19
N VAL A 288 47.66 1.38 -14.96
CA VAL A 288 48.37 0.29 -14.28
C VAL A 288 47.46 -0.93 -14.09
N LEU A 289 46.21 -0.75 -13.68
CA LEU A 289 45.25 -1.86 -13.50
C LEU A 289 44.91 -2.55 -14.82
N VAL A 290 44.69 -1.80 -15.90
CA VAL A 290 44.45 -2.37 -17.24
C VAL A 290 45.67 -3.16 -17.71
N PHE A 291 46.88 -2.61 -17.49
CA PHE A 291 48.12 -3.29 -17.87
C PHE A 291 48.33 -4.58 -17.07
N LEU A 292 48.10 -4.54 -15.75
CA LEU A 292 48.18 -5.72 -14.88
C LEU A 292 47.12 -6.77 -15.24
N ALA A 293 45.90 -6.37 -15.56
CA ALA A 293 44.86 -7.28 -16.05
C ALA A 293 45.27 -7.95 -17.37
N GLY A 294 45.85 -7.19 -18.31
CA GLY A 294 46.42 -7.73 -19.55
C GLY A 294 47.52 -8.75 -19.31
N ILE A 295 48.49 -8.44 -18.43
CA ILE A 295 49.57 -9.37 -18.03
C ILE A 295 48.98 -10.63 -17.40
N TYR A 296 48.00 -10.49 -16.50
CA TYR A 296 47.35 -11.62 -15.85
C TYR A 296 46.65 -12.54 -16.86
N ILE A 297 45.93 -11.97 -17.85
CA ILE A 297 45.29 -12.74 -18.92
C ILE A 297 46.34 -13.48 -19.76
N MET A 298 47.44 -12.81 -20.15
CA MET A 298 48.53 -13.44 -20.90
C MET A 298 49.21 -14.56 -20.11
N TYR A 299 49.49 -14.35 -18.82
CA TYR A 299 50.07 -15.34 -17.92
C TYR A 299 49.16 -16.56 -17.72
N ARG A 300 47.86 -16.34 -17.58
CA ARG A 300 46.88 -17.43 -17.46
C ARG A 300 46.80 -18.22 -18.76
N SER A 301 46.79 -17.55 -19.91
CA SER A 301 46.74 -18.19 -21.23
C SER A 301 48.00 -19.02 -21.54
N SER A 302 49.18 -18.62 -21.04
CA SER A 302 50.42 -19.38 -21.26
C SER A 302 50.56 -20.64 -20.38
N ARG A 303 49.79 -20.77 -19.29
CA ARG A 303 49.77 -21.96 -18.42
C ARG A 303 48.83 -23.09 -18.90
N PHE A 304 48.00 -22.85 -19.92
CA PHE A 304 47.11 -23.85 -20.51
C PHE A 304 47.64 -24.43 -21.84
N LYS A 305 48.96 -24.43 -22.03
CA LYS A 305 49.65 -25.20 -23.09
C LYS A 305 50.36 -26.41 -22.49
#